data_AF-A0A7V2SYE7-F1
#
_entry.id   AF-A0A7V2SYE7-F1
#
_cell.length_a   1.000
_cell.length_b   1.000
_cell.length_c   1.000
_cell.angle_alpha   90.00
_cell.angle_beta   90.00
_cell.angle_gamma   90.00
#
_symmetry.space_group_name_H-M   'P 1'
#
loop_
_entity.id
_entity.type
_entity.pdbx_description
1 polymer ?
#
loop_
_entity_poly.entity_id
_entity_poly.type
_entity_poly.pdbx_seq_one_letter_code
_entity_poly.pdbx_strand_id
1 'polypeptide(L)' 'MNWRREFIYILIAFGIFLLFYFLPAKDRFLQAVDQGVLLLHDYAREHVIFCLIPAFFIAGAIEVFVSDQSVMRYLGP' A
#
# COMPACT_ATOMS: atom_id res chain seq x y z
N MET A 1 -9.28 9.23 42.74
CA MET A 1 -9.54 10.04 41.54
C MET A 1 -8.20 10.50 40.97
N ASN A 2 -7.70 9.84 39.92
CA ASN A 2 -6.32 10.04 39.43
C ASN A 2 -6.26 11.17 38.40
N TRP A 3 -6.33 12.40 38.91
CA TRP A 3 -6.44 13.66 38.16
C TRP A 3 -5.48 13.81 36.96
N ARG A 4 -4.22 13.35 37.08
CA ARG A 4 -3.24 13.44 35.98
C ARG A 4 -3.58 12.57 34.77
N ARG A 5 -4.20 11.39 34.97
CA ARG A 5 -4.53 10.50 33.86
C ARG A 5 -5.75 10.99 33.09
N GLU A 6 -6.78 11.45 33.80
CA GLU A 6 -7.99 12.04 33.19
C GLU A 6 -7.62 13.22 32.29
N PHE A 7 -6.68 14.07 32.73
CA PHE A 7 -6.24 15.22 31.92
C PHE A 7 -5.54 14.81 30.62
N ILE A 8 -4.76 13.72 30.63
CA ILE A 8 -4.12 13.17 29.41
C ILE A 8 -5.18 12.62 28.45
N TYR A 9 -6.19 11.91 28.96
CA TYR A 9 -7.28 11.41 28.12
C TYR A 9 -8.10 12.55 27.51
N ILE A 10 -8.36 13.62 28.26
CA ILE A 10 -9.04 14.82 27.75
C ILE A 10 -8.19 15.50 26.67
N LEU A 11 -6.87 15.62 26.87
CA LEU A 11 -5.95 16.20 25.89
C LEU A 11 -5.88 15.37 24.60
N ILE A 12 -5.84 14.04 24.72
CA ILE A 12 -5.83 13.11 23.57
C ILE A 12 -7.16 13.18 22.82
N ALA A 13 -8.29 13.14 23.52
CA ALA A 13 -9.61 13.25 22.92
C ALA A 13 -9.79 14.60 22.20
N PHE A 14 -9.33 15.69 22.83
CA PHE A 14 -9.37 17.03 22.23
C PHE A 14 -8.43 17.13 21.02
N GLY A 15 -7.22 16.56 21.09
CA GLY A 15 -6.28 16.51 19.98
C GLY A 15 -6.82 15.73 18.78
N ILE A 16 -7.42 14.56 19.02
CA ILE A 16 -8.09 13.76 17.99
C ILE A 16 -9.26 14.54 17.39
N PHE A 17 -10.09 15.17 18.21
CA PHE A 17 -11.20 15.99 17.74
C PHE A 17 -10.72 17.14 16.85
N LEU A 18 -9.67 17.84 17.27
CA LEU A 18 -9.11 18.97 16.52
C LEU A 18 -8.44 18.51 15.22
N LEU A 19 -7.82 17.33 15.21
CA LEU A 19 -7.25 16.70 14.02
C LEU A 19 -8.33 16.35 13.00
N PHE A 20 -9.46 15.78 13.44
CA PHE A 20 -10.62 15.53 12.56
C PHE A 20 -11.31 16.83 12.12
N TYR A 21 -11.35 17.86 12.97
CA TYR A 21 -11.95 19.16 12.66
C TYR A 21 -11.13 19.96 11.65
N PHE A 22 -9.79 19.93 11.76
CA PHE A 22 -8.89 20.57 10.80
C PHE A 22 -8.61 19.73 9.56
N LEU A 23 -8.99 18.45 9.55
CA LEU A 23 -8.89 17.62 8.36
C LEU A 23 -9.74 18.25 7.25
N PRO A 24 -9.13 18.71 6.14
CA PRO A 24 -9.86 19.36 5.06
C PRO A 24 -10.62 18.30 4.27
N ALA A 25 -11.73 17.82 4.82
CA ALA A 25 -12.69 16.92 4.16
C ALA A 25 -13.54 17.63 3.09
N LYS A 26 -13.04 18.76 2.57
CA LYS A 26 -13.65 19.49 1.46
C LYS A 26 -13.30 18.73 0.19
N ASP A 27 -14.26 18.00 -0.34
CA ASP A 27 -14.45 17.46 -1.70
C ASP A 27 -13.20 16.97 -2.46
N ARG A 28 -12.16 17.79 -2.58
CA ARG A 28 -10.87 17.50 -3.20
C ARG A 28 -10.14 16.28 -2.61
N PHE A 29 -10.19 16.04 -1.31
CA PHE A 29 -9.54 14.84 -0.73
C PHE A 29 -10.30 13.57 -1.05
N LEU A 30 -11.63 13.58 -0.86
CA LEU A 30 -12.50 12.44 -1.19
C LEU A 30 -12.47 12.15 -2.70
N GLN A 31 -12.48 13.19 -3.53
CA GLN A 31 -12.39 13.08 -4.98
C GLN A 31 -11.02 12.60 -5.46
N ALA A 32 -9.93 13.00 -4.79
CA ALA A 32 -8.59 12.47 -5.10
C ALA A 32 -8.45 10.99 -4.73
N VAL A 33 -9.06 10.55 -3.63
CA VAL A 33 -9.08 9.13 -3.25
C VAL A 33 -9.91 8.33 -4.25
N ASP A 34 -11.10 8.81 -4.62
CA ASP A 34 -11.99 8.15 -5.59
C ASP A 34 -11.33 8.02 -6.96
N GLN A 35 -10.75 9.10 -7.49
CA GLN A 35 -10.01 9.07 -8.74
C GLN A 35 -8.76 8.19 -8.67
N GLY A 36 -8.06 8.19 -7.52
CA GLY A 36 -6.92 7.32 -7.29
C GLY A 36 -7.29 5.84 -7.38
N VAL A 37 -8.40 5.44 -6.77
CA VAL A 37 -8.90 4.05 -6.82
C VAL A 37 -9.33 3.67 -8.24
N LEU A 38 -9.99 4.57 -8.96
CA LEU A 38 -10.46 4.32 -10.32
C LEU A 38 -9.28 4.12 -11.30
N LEU A 39 -8.25 4.97 -11.22
CA LEU A 39 -7.01 4.83 -11.99
C LEU A 39 -6.27 3.53 -11.66
N LEU A 40 -6.23 3.14 -10.38
CA LEU A 40 -5.58 1.90 -9.96
C LEU A 40 -6.32 0.67 -10.51
N HIS A 41 -7.65 0.72 -10.58
CA HIS A 41 -8.47 -0.34 -11.16
C HIS A 41 -8.19 -0.50 -12.66
N ASP A 42 -8.16 0.59 -13.41
CA ASP A 42 -7.87 0.57 -14.85
C ASP A 42 -6.44 0.08 -15.11
N TYR A 43 -5.45 0.54 -14.34
CA TYR A 43 -4.07 0.06 -14.44
C TYR A 43 -3.93 -1.44 -14.12
N ALA A 44 -4.63 -1.92 -13.09
CA ALA A 44 -4.65 -3.33 -12.75
C ALA A 44 -5.27 -4.18 -13.88
N ARG A 45 -6.29 -3.66 -14.56
CA ARG A 45 -6.95 -4.37 -15.66
C ARG A 45 -6.10 -4.38 -16.94
N GLU A 46 -5.57 -3.23 -17.35
CA GLU A 46 -4.88 -3.09 -18.64
C GLU A 46 -3.40 -3.45 -18.59
N HIS A 47 -2.72 -3.31 -17.45
CA HIS A 47 -1.26 -3.47 -17.41
C HIS A 47 -0.81 -4.69 -16.61
N VAL A 48 -1.42 -4.92 -15.44
CA VAL A 48 -1.02 -6.01 -14.55
C VAL A 48 -1.40 -7.38 -15.11
N ILE A 49 -2.58 -7.51 -15.72
CA ILE A 49 -3.03 -8.79 -16.29
C ILE A 49 -2.19 -9.21 -17.50
N PHE A 50 -1.81 -8.25 -18.35
CA PHE A 50 -1.14 -8.55 -19.61
C PHE A 50 0.36 -8.78 -19.47
N CYS A 51 1.03 -8.15 -18.50
CA CYS A 51 2.47 -8.23 -18.34
C CYS A 51 2.89 -8.93 -17.03
N LEU A 52 2.27 -8.56 -15.91
CA LEU A 52 2.72 -8.97 -14.59
C LEU A 52 2.34 -10.43 -14.26
N ILE A 53 1.11 -10.83 -14.57
CA ILE A 53 0.64 -12.22 -14.38
C ILE A 53 1.49 -13.21 -15.19
N PRO A 54 1.67 -13.07 -16.52
CA PRO A 54 2.50 -14.00 -17.27
C PRO A 54 3.96 -13.96 -16.83
N ALA A 55 4.52 -12.79 -16.51
CA ALA A 55 5.89 -12.70 -16.01
C ALA A 55 6.08 -13.46 -14.68
N PHE A 56 5.14 -13.37 -13.74
CA PHE A 56 5.22 -14.12 -12.48
C PHE A 56 5.09 -15.62 -12.67
N PHE A 57 4.25 -16.08 -13.60
CA PHE A 57 4.17 -17.51 -13.93
C PHE A 57 5.49 -18.04 -14.51
N ILE A 58 6.13 -17.26 -15.40
CA ILE A 58 7.43 -17.62 -15.97
C ILE A 58 8.51 -17.63 -14.88
N ALA A 59 8.55 -16.61 -14.03
CA ALA A 59 9.50 -16.54 -12.92
C ALA A 59 9.35 -17.72 -11.96
N GLY A 60 8.11 -18.08 -11.59
CA GLY A 60 7.84 -19.24 -10.74
C GLY A 60 8.22 -20.57 -11.41
N ALA A 61 8.00 -20.71 -12.72
CA ALA A 61 8.47 -21.89 -13.45
C ALA A 61 10.01 -21.97 -13.45
N ILE A 62 10.69 -20.85 -13.70
CA ILE A 62 12.16 -20.78 -13.66
C ILE A 62 12.67 -21.15 -12.27
N GLU A 63 12.04 -20.66 -11.20
CA GLU A 63 12.42 -20.99 -9.81
C GLU A 63 12.35 -22.50 -9.51
N VAL A 64 11.33 -23.20 -10.01
CA VAL A 64 11.20 -24.65 -9.79
C VAL A 64 12.16 -25.47 -10.68
N PHE A 65 12.44 -25.01 -11.90
CA PHE A 65 13.21 -25.79 -12.88
C PHE A 65 14.71 -25.43 -12.94
N VAL A 66 15.12 -24.25 -12.47
CA VAL A 66 16.50 -23.79 -12.53
C VAL A 66 17.16 -23.93 -11.16
N SER A 67 18.27 -24.68 -11.09
CA SER A 67 19.00 -24.87 -9.84
C SER A 67 19.86 -23.64 -9.52
N ASP A 68 19.86 -23.25 -8.25
CA ASP A 68 20.64 -22.12 -7.72
C ASP A 68 22.13 -22.22 -8.10
N GLN A 69 22.69 -23.44 -8.11
CA GLN A 69 24.06 -23.71 -8.55
C GLN A 69 24.31 -23.37 -10.03
N SER A 70 23.33 -23.55 -10.90
CA SER A 70 23.44 -23.16 -12.32
C SER A 70 23.38 -21.64 -12.49
N VAL A 71 22.59 -20.94 -11.67
CA VAL A 71 22.54 -19.47 -11.64
C VAL A 71 23.88 -18.92 -11.17
N MET A 72 24.41 -19.42 -10.05
CA MET A 72 25.72 -19.00 -9.52
C MET A 72 26.89 -19.31 -10.47
N ARG A 73 26.78 -20.35 -11.31
CA ARG A 73 27.82 -20.73 -12.28
C ARG A 73 27.88 -19.81 -13.51
N TYR A 74 26.77 -19.22 -13.92
CA TYR A 74 26.67 -18.41 -15.14
C TYR A 74 26.40 -16.92 -14.90
N LEU A 75 25.81 -16.56 -13.75
CA LEU A 75 25.38 -15.21 -13.38
C LEU A 75 25.95 -14.75 -12.02
N GLY A 76 26.70 -15.60 -11.32
CA GLY A 76 27.47 -15.21 -10.14
C GLY A 76 28.70 -14.36 -10.50
N PRO A 77 29.29 -13.64 -9.53
CA PRO A 77 30.49 -12.83 -9.76
C PRO A 77 31.70 -13.63 -10.24
#